data_AF-A0A1Y2BYU0-F1
#
_entry.id   AF-A0A1Y2BYU0-F1
#
_cell.length_a   1.000
_cell.length_b   1.000
_cell.length_c   1.000
_cell.angle_alpha   90.00
_cell.angle_beta   90.00
_cell.angle_gamma   90.00
#
_symmetry.space_group_name_H-M   'P 1'
#
loop_
_entity.id
_entity.type
_entity.pdbx_description
1 polymer ?
#
loop_
_entity_poly.entity_id
_entity_poly.type
_entity_poly.pdbx_seq_one_letter_code
_entity_poly.pdbx_strand_id
1 'polypeptide(L)'
;MMNTASFPKEPPLPPIGATNSRASIAGGQIRRASSVQQSHNNSHGNGPSSILPNLPQQSQSGVIDDSQLTGKLINVEAQRIMSVLQEAQRKVMVIGMLPDEVDRRVSTVFAAETVAYIGEYKLLEAKYRNLVEGRAPDAEVKETAKQLRISTRTVCRHFLQNPPLIAKLRYLKSTKPNNILQFEGLLQEVKVLVYERLKTSVEEEKAKQDQLSVIIAKEQKTSNEVRLLKEELEKAKKERSAEVSKRNETIRRLKEELRDIKQQAEDTTKRLESRSKQKEDQELQLAKDKEINMKAEIAKLTEELQDMIKKDREEEALLRKKKFKVESEVENWIHKYDQDMSEKQNELEDITTIYTEEKAQLDELQARYNELQKEYDRIMEERRINKRSKLLTRRK
;
A
#
# COMPACT_ATOMS: atom_id res chain seq x y z
N MET A 1 1.07 -6.47 66.81
CA MET A 1 0.50 -5.53 65.84
C MET A 1 1.15 -5.81 64.50
N MET A 2 0.42 -6.51 63.64
CA MET A 2 0.81 -6.84 62.27
C MET A 2 0.53 -5.62 61.40
N ASN A 3 1.49 -5.18 60.59
CA ASN A 3 1.20 -4.36 59.42
C ASN A 3 2.19 -4.71 58.31
N THR A 4 1.69 -5.51 57.38
CA THR A 4 2.34 -5.91 56.13
C THR A 4 2.24 -4.76 55.13
N ALA A 5 3.35 -4.12 54.80
CA ALA A 5 3.40 -3.16 53.69
C ALA A 5 3.56 -3.91 52.36
N SER A 6 2.51 -3.82 51.55
CA SER A 6 2.35 -4.40 50.23
C SER A 6 3.14 -3.57 49.20
N PHE A 7 4.05 -4.23 48.47
CA PHE A 7 4.63 -3.68 47.23
C PHE A 7 3.69 -3.96 46.04
N PRO A 8 3.48 -2.99 45.13
CA PRO A 8 2.71 -3.23 43.92
C PRO A 8 3.49 -4.15 42.97
N LYS A 9 2.88 -5.28 42.60
CA LYS A 9 3.38 -6.18 41.54
C LYS A 9 3.17 -5.51 40.18
N GLU A 10 4.26 -5.21 39.48
CA GLU A 10 4.22 -4.88 38.05
C GLU A 10 3.77 -6.12 37.23
N PRO A 11 2.96 -5.94 36.17
CA PRO A 11 2.59 -7.02 35.28
C PRO A 11 3.78 -7.42 34.36
N PRO A 12 3.93 -8.71 34.02
CA PRO A 12 5.04 -9.17 33.20
C PRO A 12 4.87 -8.73 31.73
N LEU A 13 5.97 -8.31 31.11
CA LEU A 13 6.06 -8.01 29.69
C LEU A 13 5.78 -9.26 28.83
N PRO A 14 5.07 -9.12 27.69
CA PRO A 14 4.84 -10.24 26.78
C PRO A 14 6.12 -10.63 26.00
N PRO A 15 6.28 -11.92 25.64
CA PRO A 15 7.47 -12.41 24.96
C PRO A 15 7.54 -11.96 23.49
N ILE A 16 8.75 -11.59 23.07
CA ILE A 16 9.12 -11.26 21.70
C ILE A 16 9.24 -12.56 20.87
N GLY A 17 8.41 -12.66 19.83
CA GLY A 17 8.73 -13.31 18.56
C GLY A 17 8.70 -14.84 18.48
N ALA A 18 7.62 -15.39 17.91
CA ALA A 18 7.70 -16.61 17.12
C ALA A 18 6.85 -16.47 15.85
N THR A 19 7.51 -16.80 14.75
CA THR A 19 7.18 -16.64 13.34
C THR A 19 5.88 -17.35 12.92
N ASN A 20 5.04 -16.67 12.13
CA ASN A 20 4.12 -17.35 11.21
C ASN A 20 3.88 -16.51 9.95
N SER A 21 4.64 -16.82 8.90
CA SER A 21 4.34 -16.44 7.51
C SER A 21 5.13 -17.35 6.58
N ARG A 22 4.53 -18.48 6.20
CA ARG A 22 4.94 -19.25 5.03
C ARG A 22 3.67 -19.64 4.26
N ALA A 23 3.30 -18.81 3.29
CA ALA A 23 2.35 -19.20 2.24
C ALA A 23 3.07 -19.03 0.90
N SER A 24 3.47 -20.18 0.37
CA SER A 24 4.17 -20.36 -0.89
C SER A 24 3.24 -20.14 -2.06
N ILE A 25 3.73 -19.37 -3.03
CA ILE A 25 3.27 -19.31 -4.41
C ILE A 25 3.69 -20.60 -5.15
N ALA A 26 2.93 -20.92 -6.20
CA ALA A 26 3.22 -21.81 -7.34
C ALA A 26 3.02 -23.33 -7.20
N GLY A 27 2.24 -23.87 -8.15
CA GLY A 27 2.31 -25.27 -8.58
C GLY A 27 0.99 -25.85 -9.05
N GLY A 28 0.67 -25.71 -10.34
CA GLY A 28 -0.53 -26.33 -10.93
C GLY A 28 -0.52 -26.32 -12.45
N GLN A 29 0.35 -27.13 -13.05
CA GLN A 29 0.33 -27.50 -14.47
C GLN A 29 -0.93 -28.33 -14.78
N ILE A 30 -1.66 -28.03 -15.86
CA ILE A 30 -2.32 -29.06 -16.68
C ILE A 30 -2.16 -28.72 -18.16
N ARG A 31 -1.72 -29.75 -18.88
CA ARG A 31 -1.26 -29.79 -20.27
C ARG A 31 -2.40 -29.76 -21.28
N ARG A 32 -2.06 -29.25 -22.47
CA ARG A 32 -2.72 -29.51 -23.76
C ARG A 32 -2.82 -31.01 -24.04
N ALA A 33 -3.97 -31.45 -24.53
CA ALA A 33 -4.06 -32.59 -25.44
C ALA A 33 -5.17 -32.32 -26.46
N SER A 34 -4.78 -32.38 -27.72
CA SER A 34 -5.60 -32.41 -28.92
C SER A 34 -6.08 -33.84 -29.19
N SER A 35 -7.36 -34.02 -29.50
CA SER A 35 -7.81 -35.16 -30.31
C SER A 35 -9.03 -34.79 -31.15
N VAL A 36 -9.00 -35.33 -32.35
CA VAL A 36 -9.92 -35.22 -33.48
C VAL A 36 -11.04 -36.25 -33.31
N GLN A 37 -12.31 -35.90 -33.57
CA GLN A 37 -13.25 -36.71 -34.37
C GLN A 37 -14.64 -36.05 -34.56
N GLN A 38 -14.96 -35.83 -35.84
CA GLN A 38 -16.20 -36.19 -36.57
C GLN A 38 -17.62 -35.95 -35.99
N SER A 39 -18.34 -35.06 -36.69
CA SER A 39 -19.68 -35.23 -37.31
C SER A 39 -20.76 -36.08 -36.63
N HIS A 40 -21.91 -35.48 -36.27
CA HIS A 40 -23.17 -35.46 -37.05
C HIS A 40 -24.38 -34.95 -36.22
N ASN A 41 -25.17 -34.10 -36.88
CA ASN A 41 -26.64 -33.97 -36.88
C ASN A 41 -27.51 -33.94 -35.60
N ASN A 42 -28.26 -32.83 -35.55
CA ASN A 42 -29.69 -32.66 -35.27
C ASN A 42 -30.30 -32.78 -33.85
N SER A 43 -30.82 -31.62 -33.43
CA SER A 43 -32.24 -31.33 -33.16
C SER A 43 -32.64 -30.97 -31.72
N HIS A 44 -33.41 -29.88 -31.68
CA HIS A 44 -34.38 -29.42 -30.69
C HIS A 44 -33.93 -28.70 -29.41
N GLY A 45 -34.43 -27.46 -29.27
CA GLY A 45 -35.13 -27.06 -28.05
C GLY A 45 -34.70 -25.75 -27.38
N ASN A 46 -35.46 -24.68 -27.66
CA ASN A 46 -35.82 -23.52 -26.81
C ASN A 46 -34.79 -22.43 -26.43
N GLY A 47 -35.23 -21.17 -26.60
CA GLY A 47 -34.50 -19.90 -26.41
C GLY A 47 -34.22 -19.49 -24.95
N PRO A 48 -33.86 -18.21 -24.69
CA PRO A 48 -34.78 -17.09 -24.95
C PRO A 48 -34.17 -15.86 -25.66
N SER A 49 -35.09 -15.10 -26.23
CA SER A 49 -34.94 -13.94 -27.10
C SER A 49 -34.51 -12.67 -26.38
N SER A 50 -33.56 -11.95 -26.97
CA SER A 50 -33.24 -10.55 -26.71
C SER A 50 -34.23 -9.63 -27.45
N ILE A 51 -34.83 -8.70 -26.72
CA ILE A 51 -35.73 -7.67 -27.25
C ILE A 51 -34.86 -6.43 -27.56
N LEU A 52 -34.69 -6.14 -28.84
CA LEU A 52 -34.27 -4.83 -29.35
C LEU A 52 -35.48 -4.16 -30.00
N PRO A 53 -35.73 -2.84 -29.80
CA PRO A 53 -36.81 -2.14 -30.48
C PRO A 53 -36.41 -1.86 -31.93
N ASN A 54 -37.21 -2.36 -32.87
CA ASN A 54 -37.01 -2.14 -34.30
C ASN A 54 -37.59 -0.77 -34.69
N LEU A 55 -36.76 0.06 -35.33
CA LEU A 55 -37.17 1.31 -35.99
C LEU A 55 -38.21 1.00 -37.10
N PRO A 56 -39.18 1.89 -37.36
CA PRO A 56 -40.11 1.71 -38.46
C PRO A 56 -39.36 1.82 -39.79
N GLN A 57 -39.36 0.71 -40.54
CA GLN A 57 -38.89 0.70 -41.92
C GLN A 57 -39.77 1.59 -42.79
N GLN A 58 -39.09 2.31 -43.68
CA GLN A 58 -39.64 3.09 -44.77
C GLN A 58 -40.74 2.32 -45.50
N SER A 59 -41.91 2.94 -45.57
CA SER A 59 -43.03 2.56 -46.41
C SER A 59 -42.60 2.49 -47.87
N GLN A 60 -42.37 1.28 -48.36
CA GLN A 60 -42.30 0.99 -49.78
C GLN A 60 -43.68 1.29 -50.39
N SER A 61 -43.70 2.22 -51.33
CA SER A 61 -44.81 2.55 -52.20
C SER A 61 -45.16 1.33 -53.07
N GLY A 62 -45.94 0.41 -52.52
CA GLY A 62 -46.61 -0.65 -53.27
C GLY A 62 -47.76 -0.04 -54.07
N VAL A 63 -47.74 -0.22 -55.38
CA VAL A 63 -48.90 0.02 -56.23
C VAL A 63 -49.99 -0.96 -55.76
N ILE A 64 -50.96 -0.45 -55.01
CA ILE A 64 -52.08 -1.23 -54.48
C ILE A 64 -52.99 -1.61 -55.65
N ASP A 65 -52.95 -2.89 -56.01
CA ASP A 65 -53.81 -3.52 -57.00
C ASP A 65 -55.27 -3.51 -56.53
N ASP A 66 -56.20 -3.16 -57.42
CA ASP A 66 -57.63 -2.99 -57.11
C ASP A 66 -58.29 -4.27 -56.55
N SER A 67 -57.63 -5.41 -56.74
CA SER A 67 -58.00 -6.72 -56.20
C SER A 67 -57.97 -6.79 -54.66
N GLN A 68 -57.14 -5.98 -53.99
CA GLN A 68 -56.99 -6.00 -52.51
C GLN A 68 -58.08 -5.22 -51.76
N LEU A 69 -58.86 -4.40 -52.46
CA LEU A 69 -59.93 -3.57 -51.91
C LEU A 69 -61.32 -4.25 -51.96
N THR A 70 -61.34 -5.58 -52.11
CA THR A 70 -62.56 -6.39 -52.30
C THR A 70 -63.04 -7.09 -51.03
N GLY A 71 -62.36 -6.90 -49.90
CA GLY A 71 -62.82 -7.38 -48.60
C GLY A 71 -64.18 -6.76 -48.28
N LYS A 72 -65.20 -7.60 -48.07
CA LYS A 72 -66.56 -7.12 -47.77
C LYS A 72 -66.52 -6.25 -46.52
N LEU A 73 -66.62 -4.93 -46.70
CA LEU A 73 -66.88 -3.99 -45.61
C LEU A 73 -68.17 -4.43 -44.91
N ILE A 74 -68.17 -4.46 -43.58
CA ILE A 74 -69.28 -5.03 -42.80
C ILE A 74 -70.53 -4.14 -42.90
N ASN A 75 -70.34 -2.82 -43.08
CA ASN A 75 -71.41 -1.84 -43.15
C ASN A 75 -71.89 -1.61 -44.59
N VAL A 76 -73.20 -1.70 -44.83
CA VAL A 76 -73.85 -1.46 -46.14
C VAL A 76 -73.58 -0.03 -46.65
N GLU A 77 -73.58 0.97 -45.77
CA GLU A 77 -73.26 2.35 -46.15
C GLU A 77 -71.78 2.50 -46.54
N ALA A 78 -70.87 1.78 -45.87
CA ALA A 78 -69.46 1.75 -46.23
C ALA A 78 -69.23 1.10 -47.61
N GLN A 79 -69.99 0.05 -47.94
CA GLN A 79 -69.99 -0.57 -49.28
C GLN A 79 -70.53 0.40 -50.35
N ARG A 80 -71.57 1.18 -50.05
CA ARG A 80 -72.12 2.20 -50.96
C ARG A 80 -71.10 3.31 -51.23
N ILE A 81 -70.46 3.84 -50.19
CA ILE A 81 -69.41 4.87 -50.31
C ILE A 81 -68.26 4.38 -51.19
N MET A 82 -67.79 3.14 -50.97
CA MET A 82 -66.76 2.54 -51.81
C MET A 82 -67.20 2.33 -53.26
N SER A 83 -68.45 1.93 -53.48
CA SER A 83 -68.99 1.74 -54.83
C SER A 83 -69.02 3.05 -55.61
N VAL A 84 -69.37 4.16 -54.97
CA VAL A 84 -69.35 5.51 -55.57
C VAL A 84 -67.91 5.93 -55.93
N LEU A 85 -66.94 5.69 -55.04
CA LEU A 85 -65.53 5.99 -55.31
C LEU A 85 -64.96 5.15 -56.45
N GLN A 86 -65.27 3.85 -56.50
CA GLN A 86 -64.89 2.97 -57.61
C GLN A 86 -65.55 3.37 -58.93
N GLU A 87 -66.80 3.81 -58.90
CA GLU A 87 -67.49 4.32 -60.10
C GLU A 87 -66.89 5.65 -60.57
N ALA A 88 -66.56 6.57 -59.65
CA ALA A 88 -65.87 7.82 -59.97
C ALA A 88 -64.50 7.56 -60.61
N GLN A 89 -63.71 6.65 -60.05
CA GLN A 89 -62.41 6.26 -60.61
C GLN A 89 -62.53 5.69 -62.02
N ARG A 90 -63.48 4.78 -62.26
CA ARG A 90 -63.72 4.21 -63.60
C ARG A 90 -64.08 5.29 -64.62
N LYS A 91 -64.90 6.28 -64.24
CA LYS A 91 -65.27 7.41 -65.13
C LYS A 91 -64.08 8.30 -65.44
N VAL A 92 -63.27 8.64 -64.44
CA VAL A 92 -62.04 9.45 -64.60
C VAL A 92 -61.04 8.72 -65.50
N MET A 93 -60.87 7.42 -65.33
CA MET A 93 -60.01 6.59 -66.18
C MET A 93 -60.48 6.61 -67.63
N VAL A 94 -61.78 6.48 -67.89
CA VAL A 94 -62.34 6.51 -69.26
C VAL A 94 -62.09 7.86 -69.93
N ILE A 95 -62.39 8.97 -69.25
CA ILE A 95 -62.16 10.33 -69.78
C ILE A 95 -60.67 10.56 -70.04
N GLY A 96 -59.82 10.14 -69.10
CA GLY A 96 -58.37 10.28 -69.23
C GLY A 96 -57.77 9.48 -70.38
N MET A 97 -58.43 8.42 -70.86
CA MET A 97 -57.98 7.59 -71.99
C MET A 97 -58.56 8.02 -73.33
N LEU A 98 -59.39 9.07 -73.39
CA LEU A 98 -59.97 9.56 -74.64
C LEU A 98 -58.88 10.20 -75.53
N PRO A 99 -58.81 9.85 -76.83
CA PRO A 99 -57.89 10.47 -77.78
C PRO A 99 -58.08 11.99 -77.86
N ASP A 100 -56.99 12.76 -77.90
CA ASP A 100 -57.02 14.23 -77.98
C ASP A 100 -57.71 14.74 -79.25
N GLU A 101 -57.49 14.06 -80.38
CA GLU A 101 -58.09 14.35 -81.68
C GLU A 101 -58.70 13.08 -82.30
N VAL A 102 -59.75 13.28 -83.10
CA VAL A 102 -60.40 12.20 -83.84
C VAL A 102 -59.64 11.93 -85.14
N ASP A 103 -58.48 11.28 -84.99
CA ASP A 103 -57.62 10.89 -86.11
C ASP A 103 -58.19 9.72 -86.93
N ARG A 104 -57.60 9.48 -88.12
CA ARG A 104 -57.86 8.29 -88.94
C ARG A 104 -57.73 6.97 -88.16
N ARG A 105 -56.90 6.92 -87.12
CA ARG A 105 -56.73 5.76 -86.22
C ARG A 105 -57.92 5.55 -85.27
N VAL A 106 -58.54 6.62 -84.81
CA VAL A 106 -59.73 6.56 -83.94
C VAL A 106 -60.92 6.08 -84.78
N SER A 107 -61.04 6.59 -86.00
CA SER A 107 -62.09 6.23 -86.96
C SER A 107 -61.99 4.81 -87.52
N THR A 108 -60.83 4.15 -87.43
CA THR A 108 -60.67 2.72 -87.80
C THR A 108 -60.93 1.77 -86.64
N VAL A 109 -60.67 2.19 -85.41
CA VAL A 109 -60.80 1.35 -84.21
C VAL A 109 -62.24 1.35 -83.66
N PHE A 110 -62.95 2.47 -83.83
CA PHE A 110 -64.30 2.67 -83.33
C PHE A 110 -65.33 2.77 -84.46
N ALA A 111 -66.57 2.35 -84.17
CA ALA A 111 -67.70 2.53 -85.08
C ALA A 111 -68.09 4.01 -85.18
N ALA A 112 -68.72 4.41 -86.29
CA ALA A 112 -69.09 5.79 -86.58
C ALA A 112 -69.85 6.50 -85.43
N GLU A 113 -70.71 5.77 -84.72
CA GLU A 113 -71.43 6.27 -83.55
C GLU A 113 -70.51 6.63 -82.37
N THR A 114 -69.52 5.77 -82.08
CA THR A 114 -68.56 6.00 -80.99
C THR A 114 -67.60 7.13 -81.34
N VAL A 115 -67.22 7.23 -82.62
CA VAL A 115 -66.42 8.33 -83.16
C VAL A 115 -67.18 9.66 -83.04
N ALA A 116 -68.49 9.66 -83.31
CA ALA A 116 -69.35 10.84 -83.14
C ALA A 116 -69.42 11.30 -81.67
N TYR A 117 -69.60 10.37 -80.72
CA TYR A 117 -69.61 10.72 -79.29
C TYR A 117 -68.26 11.29 -78.81
N ILE A 118 -67.13 10.74 -79.25
CA ILE A 118 -65.79 11.28 -78.92
C ILE A 118 -65.60 12.66 -79.55
N GLY A 119 -65.99 12.82 -80.83
CA GLY A 119 -65.85 14.07 -81.57
C GLY A 119 -66.70 15.20 -81.00
N GLU A 120 -67.95 14.92 -80.62
CA GLU A 120 -68.83 15.87 -79.95
C GLU A 120 -68.25 16.32 -78.61
N TYR A 121 -67.75 15.38 -77.79
CA TYR A 121 -67.10 15.68 -76.52
C TYR A 121 -65.86 16.57 -76.71
N LYS A 122 -64.99 16.25 -77.67
CA LYS A 122 -63.77 17.03 -77.93
C LYS A 122 -64.04 18.41 -78.49
N LEU A 123 -65.03 18.54 -79.39
CA LEU A 123 -65.47 19.83 -79.89
C LEU A 123 -66.00 20.71 -78.75
N LEU A 124 -66.76 20.12 -77.84
CA LEU A 124 -67.34 20.82 -76.71
C LEU A 124 -66.30 21.13 -75.61
N GLU A 125 -65.31 20.27 -75.43
CA GLU A 125 -64.13 20.49 -74.59
C GLU A 125 -63.30 21.67 -75.12
N ALA A 126 -63.01 21.69 -76.42
CA ALA A 126 -62.28 22.78 -77.08
C ALA A 126 -63.06 24.10 -77.01
N LYS A 127 -64.38 24.05 -77.28
CA LYS A 127 -65.27 25.22 -77.15
C LYS A 127 -65.28 25.76 -75.72
N TYR A 128 -65.41 24.89 -74.72
CA TYR A 128 -65.39 25.28 -73.32
C TYR A 128 -64.03 25.89 -72.92
N ARG A 129 -62.92 25.27 -73.33
CA ARG A 129 -61.57 25.78 -73.08
C ARG A 129 -61.37 27.18 -73.66
N ASN A 130 -61.76 27.38 -74.92
CA ASN A 130 -61.67 28.68 -75.59
C ASN A 130 -62.54 29.76 -74.92
N LEU A 131 -63.75 29.40 -74.46
CA LEU A 131 -64.64 30.33 -73.77
C LEU A 131 -64.11 30.72 -72.38
N VAL A 132 -63.48 29.78 -71.67
CA VAL A 132 -62.86 30.01 -70.35
C VAL A 132 -61.59 30.86 -70.49
N GLU A 133 -60.72 30.55 -71.46
CA GLU A 133 -59.50 31.30 -71.74
C GLU A 133 -59.78 32.70 -72.31
N GLY A 134 -60.82 32.82 -73.15
CA GLY A 134 -61.25 34.07 -73.79
C GLY A 134 -62.12 35.00 -72.91
N ARG A 135 -62.38 34.65 -71.64
CA ARG A 135 -63.27 35.39 -70.71
C ARG A 135 -64.64 35.72 -71.32
N ALA A 136 -65.26 34.74 -71.97
CA ALA A 136 -66.59 34.88 -72.56
C ALA A 136 -67.68 35.10 -71.49
N PRO A 137 -68.89 35.55 -71.87
CA PRO A 137 -69.98 35.79 -70.93
C PRO A 137 -70.31 34.55 -70.09
N ASP A 138 -70.48 34.75 -68.78
CA ASP A 138 -70.78 33.70 -67.79
C ASP A 138 -71.95 32.79 -68.18
N ALA A 139 -72.96 33.32 -68.89
CA ALA A 139 -74.11 32.56 -69.35
C ALA A 139 -73.74 31.52 -70.41
N GLU A 140 -72.85 31.87 -71.35
CA GLU A 140 -72.40 30.98 -72.43
C GLU A 140 -71.41 29.93 -71.91
N VAL A 141 -70.53 30.31 -70.98
CA VAL A 141 -69.65 29.38 -70.28
C VAL A 141 -70.47 28.37 -69.48
N LYS A 142 -71.52 28.81 -68.79
CA LYS A 142 -72.41 27.91 -68.03
C LYS A 142 -73.20 26.96 -68.94
N GLU A 143 -73.70 27.45 -70.07
CA GLU A 143 -74.47 26.61 -70.98
C GLU A 143 -73.58 25.57 -71.69
N THR A 144 -72.40 25.97 -72.15
CA THR A 144 -71.42 25.03 -72.70
C THR A 144 -70.88 24.05 -71.66
N ALA A 145 -70.72 24.47 -70.40
CA ALA A 145 -70.38 23.55 -69.30
C ALA A 145 -71.48 22.51 -69.05
N LYS A 146 -72.76 22.87 -69.13
CA LYS A 146 -73.87 21.91 -69.00
C LYS A 146 -73.86 20.92 -70.15
N GLN A 147 -73.71 21.40 -71.38
CA GLN A 147 -73.62 20.54 -72.56
C GLN A 147 -72.40 19.61 -72.46
N LEU A 148 -71.25 20.14 -72.02
CA LEU A 148 -70.03 19.35 -71.80
C LEU A 148 -70.25 18.27 -70.74
N ARG A 149 -70.92 18.58 -69.62
CA ARG A 149 -71.28 17.58 -68.59
C ARG A 149 -72.20 16.49 -69.13
N ILE A 150 -73.18 16.85 -69.95
CA ILE A 150 -74.10 15.88 -70.59
C ILE A 150 -73.30 14.99 -71.54
N SER A 151 -72.50 15.57 -72.43
CA SER A 151 -71.62 14.85 -73.36
C SER A 151 -70.64 13.93 -72.62
N THR A 152 -70.00 14.42 -71.55
CA THR A 152 -69.12 13.63 -70.67
C THR A 152 -69.85 12.43 -70.07
N ARG A 153 -71.09 12.61 -69.62
CA ARG A 153 -71.92 11.54 -69.06
C ARG A 153 -72.29 10.52 -70.13
N THR A 154 -72.66 10.98 -71.32
CA THR A 154 -73.01 10.12 -72.47
C THR A 154 -71.81 9.28 -72.90
N VAL A 155 -70.64 9.90 -73.07
CA VAL A 155 -69.37 9.22 -73.40
C VAL A 155 -68.99 8.21 -72.31
N CYS A 156 -68.94 8.64 -71.04
CA CYS A 156 -68.65 7.73 -69.93
C CYS A 156 -69.61 6.54 -69.91
N ARG A 157 -70.92 6.78 -70.07
CA ARG A 157 -71.93 5.72 -70.08
C ARG A 157 -71.73 4.77 -71.26
N HIS A 158 -71.49 5.29 -72.46
CA HIS A 158 -71.28 4.50 -73.67
C HIS A 158 -70.09 3.55 -73.54
N PHE A 159 -68.97 4.03 -73.00
CA PHE A 159 -67.78 3.21 -72.75
C PHE A 159 -67.96 2.25 -71.58
N LEU A 160 -68.55 2.68 -70.46
CA LEU A 160 -68.74 1.83 -69.28
C LEU A 160 -69.80 0.73 -69.48
N GLN A 161 -70.77 0.94 -70.36
CA GLN A 161 -71.78 -0.07 -70.74
C GLN A 161 -71.25 -1.07 -71.77
N ASN A 162 -70.17 -0.73 -72.48
CA ASN A 162 -69.56 -1.57 -73.52
C ASN A 162 -68.07 -1.85 -73.20
N PRO A 163 -67.77 -2.83 -72.33
CA PRO A 163 -66.39 -3.18 -71.95
C PRO A 163 -65.40 -3.41 -73.12
N PRO A 164 -65.78 -3.98 -74.27
CA PRO A 164 -64.88 -4.11 -75.43
C PRO A 164 -64.38 -2.76 -75.97
N LEU A 165 -65.15 -1.68 -75.82
CA LEU A 165 -64.74 -0.33 -76.25
C LEU A 165 -63.65 0.25 -75.34
N ILE A 166 -63.68 -0.07 -74.04
CA ILE A 166 -62.62 0.34 -73.09
C ILE A 166 -61.31 -0.40 -73.40
N ALA A 167 -61.37 -1.68 -73.75
CA ALA A 167 -60.19 -2.43 -74.18
C ALA A 167 -59.55 -1.81 -75.44
N LYS A 168 -60.38 -1.35 -76.38
CA LYS A 168 -59.95 -0.61 -77.57
C LYS A 168 -59.35 0.76 -77.24
N LEU A 169 -59.90 1.52 -76.27
CA LEU A 169 -59.29 2.77 -75.78
C LEU A 169 -57.90 2.51 -75.19
N ARG A 170 -57.74 1.43 -74.42
CA ARG A 170 -56.44 1.04 -73.85
C ARG A 170 -55.42 0.68 -74.93
N TYR A 171 -55.88 0.07 -76.02
CA TYR A 171 -55.04 -0.27 -77.18
C TYR A 171 -54.53 0.98 -77.93
N LEU A 172 -55.34 2.05 -77.99
CA LEU A 172 -54.97 3.30 -78.66
C LEU A 172 -53.85 4.09 -77.96
N LYS A 173 -53.54 3.78 -76.69
CA LYS A 173 -52.47 4.41 -75.89
C LYS A 173 -52.42 5.93 -76.06
N SER A 174 -53.56 6.60 -75.93
CA SER A 174 -53.60 8.06 -75.96
C SER A 174 -52.75 8.63 -74.82
N THR A 175 -51.98 9.68 -75.12
CA THR A 175 -51.13 10.37 -74.15
C THR A 175 -52.00 11.02 -73.09
N LYS A 176 -52.01 10.45 -71.88
CA LYS A 176 -52.69 11.06 -70.74
C LYS A 176 -51.96 12.34 -70.33
N PRO A 177 -52.64 13.47 -70.14
CA PRO A 177 -52.00 14.66 -69.61
C PRO A 177 -51.64 14.46 -68.13
N ASN A 178 -50.52 15.03 -67.69
CA ASN A 178 -49.93 14.78 -66.35
C ASN A 178 -50.87 15.11 -65.18
N ASN A 179 -51.73 16.11 -65.34
CA ASN A 179 -52.75 16.48 -64.35
C ASN A 179 -53.79 15.37 -64.11
N ILE A 180 -54.20 14.64 -65.16
CA ILE A 180 -55.15 13.53 -65.05
C ILE A 180 -54.48 12.33 -64.38
N LEU A 181 -53.21 12.06 -64.70
CA LEU A 181 -52.43 11.00 -64.03
C LEU A 181 -52.28 11.26 -62.53
N GLN A 182 -51.95 12.49 -62.14
CA GLN A 182 -51.87 12.87 -60.72
C GLN A 182 -53.23 12.75 -60.02
N PHE A 183 -54.31 13.21 -60.67
CA PHE A 183 -55.66 13.11 -60.11
C PHE A 183 -56.12 11.65 -59.94
N GLU A 184 -55.81 10.78 -60.91
CA GLU A 184 -56.08 9.34 -60.82
C GLU A 184 -55.30 8.68 -59.66
N GLY A 185 -54.03 9.06 -59.46
CA GLY A 185 -53.21 8.62 -58.33
C GLY A 185 -53.75 9.07 -56.97
N LEU A 186 -54.08 10.35 -56.83
CA LEU A 186 -54.69 10.89 -55.60
C LEU A 186 -56.04 10.22 -55.30
N LEU A 187 -56.85 9.94 -56.32
CA LEU A 187 -58.12 9.25 -56.16
C LEU A 187 -57.92 7.80 -55.69
N GLN A 188 -56.84 7.13 -56.13
CA GLN A 188 -56.46 5.81 -55.61
C GLN A 188 -56.04 5.88 -54.14
N GLU A 189 -55.23 6.86 -53.74
CA GLU A 189 -54.81 7.05 -52.35
C GLU A 189 -56.00 7.32 -51.42
N VAL A 190 -56.90 8.22 -51.84
CA VAL A 190 -58.14 8.52 -51.09
C VAL A 190 -58.99 7.26 -50.94
N LYS A 191 -59.12 6.45 -52.00
CA LYS A 191 -59.86 5.19 -51.95
C LYS A 191 -59.27 4.21 -50.92
N VAL A 192 -57.95 4.09 -50.86
CA VAL A 192 -57.25 3.24 -49.89
C VAL A 192 -57.48 3.74 -48.47
N LEU A 193 -57.28 5.04 -48.22
CA LEU A 193 -57.49 5.65 -46.91
C LEU A 193 -58.94 5.52 -46.41
N VAL A 194 -59.91 5.72 -47.30
CA VAL A 194 -61.34 5.57 -46.98
C VAL A 194 -61.66 4.12 -46.67
N TYR A 195 -61.13 3.16 -47.43
CA TYR A 195 -61.31 1.74 -47.15
C TYR A 195 -60.73 1.34 -45.79
N GLU A 196 -59.52 1.79 -45.45
CA GLU A 196 -58.90 1.51 -44.15
C GLU A 196 -59.72 2.09 -42.99
N ARG A 197 -60.18 3.34 -43.11
CA ARG A 197 -61.02 3.97 -42.08
C ARG A 197 -62.40 3.35 -41.94
N LEU A 198 -63.00 2.91 -43.04
CA LEU A 198 -64.29 2.21 -43.01
C LEU A 198 -64.18 0.77 -42.51
N LYS A 199 -62.96 0.19 -42.48
CA LYS A 199 -62.67 -1.12 -41.90
C LYS A 199 -62.45 -1.06 -40.39
N THR A 200 -61.91 0.04 -39.87
CA THR A 200 -61.69 0.22 -38.43
C THR A 200 -62.99 0.55 -37.70
N SER A 201 -63.36 -0.24 -36.70
CA SER A 201 -64.49 0.07 -35.83
C SER A 201 -64.14 1.21 -34.86
N VAL A 202 -65.14 1.99 -34.45
CA VAL A 202 -64.99 3.03 -33.40
C VAL A 202 -64.47 2.41 -32.09
N GLU A 203 -64.83 1.16 -31.81
CA GLU A 203 -64.36 0.42 -30.63
C GLU A 203 -62.88 0.04 -30.73
N GLU A 204 -62.41 -0.35 -31.91
CA GLU A 204 -61.00 -0.68 -32.15
C GLU A 204 -60.12 0.56 -32.05
N GLU A 205 -60.59 1.69 -32.56
CA GLU A 205 -59.86 2.97 -32.46
C GLU A 205 -59.77 3.44 -31.01
N LYS A 206 -60.87 3.33 -30.26
CA LYS A 206 -60.87 3.63 -28.82
C LYS A 206 -59.92 2.70 -28.05
N ALA A 207 -59.92 1.40 -28.36
CA ALA A 207 -59.00 0.44 -27.73
C ALA A 207 -57.53 0.77 -28.03
N LYS A 208 -57.19 1.17 -29.26
CA LYS A 208 -55.84 1.63 -29.61
C LYS A 208 -55.45 2.89 -28.85
N GLN A 209 -56.37 3.85 -28.73
CA GLN A 209 -56.13 5.09 -27.98
C GLN A 209 -55.89 4.81 -26.49
N ASP A 210 -56.70 3.93 -25.88
CA ASP A 210 -56.53 3.53 -24.49
C ASP A 210 -55.19 2.80 -24.29
N GLN A 211 -54.82 1.88 -25.18
CA GLN A 211 -53.50 1.21 -25.16
C GLN A 211 -52.35 2.21 -25.27
N LEU A 212 -52.44 3.18 -26.19
CA LEU A 212 -51.44 4.22 -26.36
C LEU A 212 -51.28 5.06 -25.08
N SER A 213 -52.40 5.42 -24.44
CA SER A 213 -52.37 6.17 -23.17
C SER A 213 -51.64 5.41 -22.05
N VAL A 214 -51.86 4.09 -21.95
CA VAL A 214 -51.18 3.22 -20.98
C VAL A 214 -49.69 3.12 -21.27
N ILE A 215 -49.32 3.01 -22.56
CA ILE A 215 -47.91 2.98 -22.98
C ILE A 215 -47.23 4.29 -22.61
N ILE A 216 -47.84 5.44 -22.93
CA ILE A 216 -47.30 6.77 -22.60
C ILE A 216 -47.12 6.91 -21.08
N ALA A 217 -48.11 6.52 -20.29
CA ALA A 217 -48.02 6.61 -18.82
C ALA A 217 -46.89 5.73 -18.27
N LYS A 218 -46.74 4.50 -18.78
CA LYS A 218 -45.65 3.59 -18.41
C LYS A 218 -44.28 4.13 -18.84
N GLU A 219 -44.18 4.69 -20.04
CA GLU A 219 -42.95 5.29 -20.55
C GLU A 219 -42.54 6.50 -19.70
N GLN A 220 -43.48 7.39 -19.37
CA GLN A 220 -43.22 8.53 -18.48
C GLN A 220 -42.76 8.09 -17.10
N LYS A 221 -43.43 7.10 -16.49
CA LYS A 221 -43.03 6.55 -15.19
C LYS A 221 -41.62 5.96 -15.25
N THR A 222 -41.35 5.11 -16.23
CA THR A 222 -40.06 4.45 -16.40
C THR A 222 -38.95 5.47 -16.69
N SER A 223 -39.22 6.47 -17.52
CA SER A 223 -38.28 7.56 -17.83
C SER A 223 -37.92 8.38 -16.58
N ASN A 224 -38.91 8.68 -15.74
CA ASN A 224 -38.67 9.35 -14.46
C ASN A 224 -37.84 8.49 -13.50
N GLU A 225 -38.14 7.20 -13.37
CA GLU A 225 -37.37 6.27 -12.54
C GLU A 225 -35.92 6.16 -13.04
N VAL A 226 -35.71 6.04 -14.35
CA VAL A 226 -34.35 6.03 -14.95
C VAL A 226 -33.61 7.35 -14.67
N ARG A 227 -34.29 8.50 -14.73
CA ARG A 227 -33.69 9.78 -14.40
C ARG A 227 -33.24 9.83 -12.93
N LEU A 228 -34.11 9.44 -12.01
CA LEU A 228 -33.79 9.43 -10.57
C LEU A 228 -32.64 8.48 -10.24
N LEU A 229 -32.64 7.27 -10.82
CA LEU A 229 -31.56 6.31 -10.63
C LEU A 229 -30.23 6.82 -11.20
N LYS A 230 -30.25 7.52 -12.33
CA LYS A 230 -29.05 8.17 -12.88
C LYS A 230 -28.52 9.28 -11.98
N GLU A 231 -29.40 10.10 -11.43
CA GLU A 231 -29.03 11.16 -10.47
C GLU A 231 -28.42 10.58 -9.19
N GLU A 232 -29.04 9.55 -8.63
CA GLU A 232 -28.53 8.84 -7.44
C GLU A 232 -27.18 8.17 -7.71
N LEU A 233 -27.02 7.54 -8.87
CA LEU A 233 -25.77 6.92 -9.29
C LEU A 233 -24.65 7.96 -9.45
N GLU A 234 -24.92 9.12 -10.04
CA GLU A 234 -23.94 10.20 -10.15
C GLU A 234 -23.61 10.82 -8.79
N LYS A 235 -24.60 10.95 -7.89
CA LYS A 235 -24.36 11.37 -6.51
C LYS A 235 -23.45 10.38 -5.77
N ALA A 236 -23.75 9.08 -5.84
CA ALA A 236 -22.95 8.04 -5.21
C ALA A 236 -21.52 7.98 -5.76
N LYS A 237 -21.34 8.18 -7.07
CA LYS A 237 -20.00 8.28 -7.68
C LYS A 237 -19.22 9.48 -7.16
N LYS A 238 -19.84 10.66 -7.05
CA LYS A 238 -19.21 11.88 -6.51
C LYS A 238 -18.84 11.73 -5.04
N GLU A 239 -19.73 11.15 -4.23
CA GLU A 239 -19.44 10.88 -2.82
C GLU A 239 -18.28 9.89 -2.67
N ARG A 240 -18.29 8.81 -3.46
CA ARG A 240 -17.19 7.85 -3.49
C ARG A 240 -15.86 8.49 -3.90
N SER A 241 -15.85 9.34 -4.94
CA SER A 241 -14.61 9.98 -5.39
C SER A 241 -14.08 10.98 -4.36
N ALA A 242 -14.95 11.73 -3.70
CA ALA A 242 -14.59 12.63 -2.61
C ALA A 242 -13.98 11.88 -1.41
N GLU A 243 -14.60 10.76 -1.00
CA GLU A 243 -14.11 9.93 0.11
C GLU A 243 -12.77 9.27 -0.24
N VAL A 244 -12.61 8.78 -1.48
CA VAL A 244 -11.32 8.26 -1.97
C VAL A 244 -10.24 9.34 -1.93
N SER A 245 -10.54 10.58 -2.36
CA SER A 245 -9.62 11.71 -2.28
C SER A 245 -9.18 11.99 -0.84
N LYS A 246 -10.14 12.05 0.10
CA LYS A 246 -9.88 12.28 1.53
C LYS A 246 -9.02 11.18 2.16
N ARG A 247 -9.27 9.92 1.82
CA ARG A 247 -8.45 8.78 2.28
C ARG A 247 -7.05 8.83 1.68
N ASN A 248 -6.92 9.14 0.40
CA ASN A 248 -5.61 9.27 -0.24
C ASN A 248 -4.78 10.39 0.40
N GLU A 249 -5.40 11.51 0.76
CA GLU A 249 -4.71 12.59 1.47
C GLU A 249 -4.26 12.17 2.87
N THR A 250 -5.10 11.41 3.58
CA THR A 250 -4.74 10.84 4.88
C THR A 250 -3.58 9.85 4.75
N ILE A 251 -3.59 9.00 3.74
CA ILE A 251 -2.49 8.06 3.45
C ILE A 251 -1.19 8.82 3.15
N ARG A 252 -1.25 9.92 2.39
CA ARG A 252 -0.06 10.75 2.11
C ARG A 252 0.52 11.35 3.39
N ARG A 253 -0.32 11.95 4.23
CA ARG A 253 0.11 12.52 5.51
C ARG A 253 0.76 11.47 6.41
N LEU A 254 0.11 10.32 6.60
CA LEU A 254 0.64 9.23 7.43
C LEU A 254 1.95 8.66 6.87
N LYS A 255 2.13 8.63 5.55
CA LYS A 255 3.40 8.21 4.94
C LYS A 255 4.51 9.20 5.22
N GLU A 256 4.23 10.50 5.21
CA GLU A 256 5.22 11.53 5.53
C GLU A 256 5.57 11.50 7.03
N GLU A 257 4.57 11.45 7.92
CA GLU A 257 4.79 11.31 9.36
C GLU A 257 5.63 10.07 9.69
N LEU A 258 5.36 8.94 9.02
CA LEU A 258 6.15 7.72 9.20
C LEU A 258 7.58 7.86 8.68
N ARG A 259 7.80 8.61 7.60
CA ARG A 259 9.15 8.92 7.11
C ARG A 259 9.90 9.80 8.10
N ASP A 260 9.25 10.83 8.63
CA ASP A 260 9.83 11.75 9.61
C ASP A 260 10.20 11.04 10.91
N ILE A 261 9.29 10.21 11.45
CA ILE A 261 9.56 9.42 12.65
C ILE A 261 10.74 8.47 12.43
N LYS A 262 10.81 7.80 11.27
CA LYS A 262 11.95 6.93 10.94
C LYS A 262 13.25 7.69 10.86
N GLN A 263 13.26 8.84 10.18
CA GLN A 263 14.45 9.66 10.06
C GLN A 263 14.93 10.17 11.43
N GLN A 264 14.00 10.65 12.27
CA GLN A 264 14.30 11.08 13.63
C GLN A 264 14.83 9.92 14.50
N ALA A 265 14.24 8.73 14.38
CA ALA A 265 14.70 7.54 15.12
C ALA A 265 16.11 7.12 14.67
N GLU A 266 16.40 7.14 13.37
CA GLU A 266 17.74 6.86 12.84
C GLU A 266 18.77 7.90 13.30
N ASP A 267 18.43 9.19 13.24
CA ASP A 267 19.33 10.27 13.63
C ASP A 267 19.60 10.27 15.14
N THR A 268 18.58 10.00 15.95
CA THR A 268 18.75 9.87 17.41
C THR A 268 19.60 8.65 17.77
N THR A 269 19.40 7.51 17.10
CA THR A 269 20.23 6.31 17.28
C THR A 269 21.68 6.59 16.92
N LYS A 270 21.94 7.15 15.73
CA LYS A 270 23.30 7.50 15.28
C LYS A 270 24.00 8.47 16.24
N ARG A 271 23.29 9.50 16.72
CA ARG A 271 23.82 10.45 17.70
C ARG A 271 24.13 9.78 19.03
N LEU A 272 23.26 8.90 19.52
CA LEU A 272 23.47 8.18 20.77
C LEU A 272 24.67 7.24 20.67
N GLU A 273 24.78 6.46 19.59
CA GLU A 273 25.91 5.57 19.34
C GLU A 273 27.23 6.33 19.26
N SER A 274 27.27 7.43 18.51
CA SER A 274 28.47 8.27 18.39
C SER A 274 28.88 8.86 19.74
N ARG A 275 27.92 9.39 20.52
CA ARG A 275 28.18 9.93 21.85
C ARG A 275 28.63 8.85 22.83
N SER A 276 28.04 7.66 22.75
CA SER A 276 28.40 6.51 23.59
C SER A 276 29.83 6.06 23.31
N LYS A 277 30.18 5.88 22.02
CA LYS A 277 31.56 5.52 21.62
C LYS A 277 32.57 6.57 22.06
N GLN A 278 32.27 7.85 21.84
CA GLN A 278 33.16 8.93 22.28
C GLN A 278 33.37 8.91 23.81
N LYS A 279 32.31 8.66 24.58
CA LYS A 279 32.41 8.56 26.04
C LYS A 279 33.20 7.32 26.47
N GLU A 280 32.97 6.19 25.83
CA GLU A 280 33.72 4.95 26.07
C GLU A 280 35.22 5.14 25.77
N ASP A 281 35.56 5.74 24.63
CA ASP A 281 36.94 6.05 24.26
C ASP A 281 37.61 7.00 25.27
N GLN A 282 36.89 8.02 25.72
CA GLN A 282 37.36 8.95 26.75
C GLN A 282 37.59 8.25 28.10
N GLU A 283 36.65 7.41 28.55
CA GLU A 283 36.77 6.67 29.80
C GLU A 283 37.91 5.65 29.74
N LEU A 284 38.07 4.96 28.60
CA LEU A 284 39.17 4.03 28.36
C LEU A 284 40.52 4.76 28.40
N GLN A 285 40.62 5.93 27.78
CA GLN A 285 41.85 6.73 27.81
C GLN A 285 42.17 7.20 29.23
N LEU A 286 41.19 7.74 29.96
CA LEU A 286 41.35 8.15 31.35
C LEU A 286 41.77 6.99 32.26
N ALA A 287 41.23 5.79 32.03
CA ALA A 287 41.61 4.58 32.76
C ALA A 287 43.07 4.19 32.47
N LYS A 288 43.48 4.20 31.19
CA LYS A 288 44.87 3.93 30.77
C LYS A 288 45.84 4.93 31.38
N ASP A 289 45.52 6.22 31.34
CA ASP A 289 46.38 7.27 31.89
C ASP A 289 46.55 7.11 33.41
N LYS A 290 45.46 6.77 34.13
CA LYS A 290 45.52 6.44 35.57
C LYS A 290 46.38 5.20 35.83
N GLU A 291 46.23 4.15 35.03
CA GLU A 291 47.03 2.93 35.17
C GLU A 291 48.53 3.21 34.97
N ILE A 292 48.88 4.01 33.96
CA ILE A 292 50.27 4.43 33.71
C ILE A 292 50.80 5.22 34.90
N ASN A 293 50.04 6.19 35.42
CA ASN A 293 50.46 7.00 36.56
C ASN A 293 50.67 6.16 37.82
N MET A 294 49.75 5.25 38.13
CA MET A 294 49.88 4.34 39.28
C MET A 294 51.08 3.40 39.12
N LYS A 295 51.33 2.88 37.92
CA LYS A 295 52.51 2.04 37.64
C LYS A 295 53.81 2.82 37.83
N ALA A 296 53.86 4.08 37.39
CA ALA A 296 55.02 4.95 37.60
C ALA A 296 55.24 5.24 39.09
N GLU A 297 54.18 5.49 39.85
CA GLU A 297 54.25 5.69 41.31
C GLU A 297 54.72 4.44 42.04
N ILE A 298 54.20 3.26 41.68
CA ILE A 298 54.66 1.97 42.22
C ILE A 298 56.16 1.77 41.94
N ALA A 299 56.62 2.05 40.72
CA ALA A 299 58.03 1.91 40.35
C ALA A 299 58.91 2.84 41.20
N LYS A 300 58.52 4.12 41.34
CA LYS A 300 59.21 5.12 42.16
C LYS A 300 59.29 4.70 43.63
N LEU A 301 58.17 4.30 44.23
CA LEU A 301 58.14 3.85 45.63
C LEU A 301 58.95 2.57 45.84
N THR A 302 58.98 1.68 44.85
CA THR A 302 59.80 0.46 44.90
C THR A 302 61.29 0.81 44.89
N GLU A 303 61.71 1.77 44.05
CA GLU A 303 63.09 2.26 44.01
C GLU A 303 63.48 2.94 45.34
N GLU A 304 62.63 3.84 45.85
CA GLU A 304 62.84 4.49 47.15
C GLU A 304 62.98 3.47 48.30
N LEU A 305 62.13 2.44 48.32
CA LEU A 305 62.22 1.36 49.31
C LEU A 305 63.53 0.57 49.18
N GLN A 306 63.94 0.23 47.96
CA GLN A 306 65.19 -0.48 47.72
C GLN A 306 66.40 0.33 48.18
N ASP A 307 66.40 1.63 47.95
CA ASP A 307 67.48 2.50 48.38
C ASP A 307 67.51 2.71 49.89
N MET A 308 66.36 2.80 50.56
CA MET A 308 66.32 2.77 52.04
C MET A 308 66.88 1.46 52.59
N ILE A 309 66.48 0.31 52.03
CA ILE A 309 67.00 -1.00 52.46
C ILE A 309 68.53 -1.07 52.28
N LYS A 310 69.08 -0.54 51.19
CA LYS A 310 70.54 -0.49 50.98
C LYS A 310 71.22 0.38 52.04
N LYS A 311 70.71 1.60 52.28
CA LYS A 311 71.24 2.51 53.30
C LYS A 311 71.22 1.87 54.69
N ASP A 312 70.10 1.29 55.09
CA ASP A 312 69.96 0.64 56.39
C ASP A 312 70.93 -0.54 56.53
N ARG A 313 71.13 -1.34 55.47
CA ARG A 313 72.11 -2.43 55.46
C ARG A 313 73.55 -1.92 55.60
N GLU A 314 73.89 -0.83 54.93
CA GLU A 314 75.21 -0.19 55.02
C GLU A 314 75.44 0.37 56.43
N GLU A 315 74.45 1.08 56.99
CA GLU A 315 74.48 1.60 58.35
C GLU A 315 74.61 0.48 59.40
N GLU A 316 73.83 -0.60 59.26
CA GLU A 316 73.93 -1.77 60.11
C GLU A 316 75.32 -2.41 60.03
N ALA A 317 75.87 -2.58 58.82
CA ALA A 317 77.22 -3.13 58.63
C ALA A 317 78.29 -2.25 59.28
N LEU A 318 78.17 -0.92 59.19
CA LEU A 318 79.05 0.03 59.87
C LEU A 318 78.95 -0.08 61.39
N LEU A 319 77.73 -0.21 61.93
CA LEU A 319 77.51 -0.41 63.37
C LEU A 319 78.08 -1.75 63.85
N ARG A 320 77.91 -2.84 63.09
CA ARG A 320 78.52 -4.15 63.38
C ARG A 320 80.05 -4.06 63.40
N LYS A 321 80.65 -3.35 62.44
CA LYS A 321 82.11 -3.14 62.39
C LYS A 321 82.61 -2.31 63.56
N LYS A 322 81.88 -1.25 63.95
CA LYS A 322 82.21 -0.44 65.15
C LYS A 322 82.10 -1.27 66.42
N LYS A 323 81.02 -2.06 66.55
CA LYS A 323 80.80 -2.99 67.67
C LYS A 323 81.99 -3.96 67.80
N PHE A 324 82.33 -4.67 66.71
CA PHE A 324 83.46 -5.60 66.70
C PHE A 324 84.78 -4.93 67.09
N LYS A 325 85.05 -3.72 66.56
CA LYS A 325 86.26 -2.97 66.91
C LYS A 325 86.34 -2.65 68.41
N VAL A 326 85.24 -2.19 69.01
CA VAL A 326 85.18 -1.90 70.44
C VAL A 326 85.30 -3.19 71.27
N GLU A 327 84.65 -4.28 70.86
CA GLU A 327 84.78 -5.60 71.50
C GLU A 327 86.24 -6.09 71.49
N SER A 328 86.92 -6.01 70.34
CA SER A 328 88.35 -6.36 70.24
C SER A 328 89.25 -5.44 71.07
N GLU A 329 88.94 -4.14 71.16
CA GLU A 329 89.67 -3.22 72.05
C GLU A 329 89.49 -3.61 73.53
N VAL A 330 88.26 -3.97 73.94
CA VAL A 330 87.97 -4.46 75.31
C VAL A 330 88.69 -5.79 75.58
N GLU A 331 88.65 -6.75 74.67
CA GLU A 331 89.40 -8.01 74.80
C GLU A 331 90.90 -7.77 74.94
N ASN A 332 91.47 -6.84 74.16
CA ASN A 332 92.88 -6.45 74.30
C ASN A 332 93.18 -5.83 75.68
N TRP A 333 92.28 -5.01 76.23
CA TRP A 333 92.43 -4.46 77.58
C TRP A 333 92.33 -5.53 78.67
N ILE A 334 91.42 -6.50 78.51
CA ILE A 334 91.31 -7.65 79.42
C ILE A 334 92.60 -8.47 79.39
N HIS A 335 93.12 -8.81 78.20
CA HIS A 335 94.37 -9.55 78.07
C HIS A 335 95.56 -8.84 78.73
N LYS A 336 95.67 -7.52 78.55
CA LYS A 336 96.69 -6.72 79.23
C LYS A 336 96.52 -6.77 80.75
N TYR A 337 95.30 -6.61 81.24
CA TYR A 337 95.01 -6.69 82.67
C TYR A 337 95.35 -8.07 83.24
N ASP A 338 94.94 -9.16 82.58
CA ASP A 338 95.24 -10.53 83.00
C ASP A 338 96.75 -10.79 83.02
N GLN A 339 97.49 -10.29 82.02
CA GLN A 339 98.94 -10.36 81.98
C GLN A 339 99.57 -9.60 83.14
N ASP A 340 99.23 -8.32 83.31
CA ASP A 340 99.77 -7.48 84.39
C ASP A 340 99.46 -8.07 85.78
N MET A 341 98.25 -8.60 85.97
CA MET A 341 97.84 -9.27 87.22
C MET A 341 98.62 -10.57 87.46
N SER A 342 98.86 -11.36 86.41
CA SER A 342 99.67 -12.58 86.49
C SER A 342 101.13 -12.26 86.83
N GLU A 343 101.71 -11.23 86.20
CA GLU A 343 103.06 -10.74 86.52
C GLU A 343 103.15 -10.27 87.98
N LYS A 344 102.16 -9.50 88.46
CA LYS A 344 102.10 -9.05 89.85
C LYS A 344 101.91 -10.20 90.84
N GLN A 345 101.13 -11.22 90.48
CA GLN A 345 100.96 -12.42 91.28
C GLN A 345 102.29 -13.20 91.39
N ASN A 346 103.01 -13.37 90.28
CA ASN A 346 104.33 -14.01 90.28
C ASN A 346 105.34 -13.23 91.13
N GLU A 347 105.39 -11.90 91.01
CA GLU A 347 106.24 -11.05 91.87
C GLU A 347 105.89 -11.23 93.36
N LEU A 348 104.61 -11.31 93.70
CA LEU A 348 104.16 -11.53 95.08
C LEU A 348 104.57 -12.92 95.58
N GLU A 349 104.42 -13.95 94.77
CA GLU A 349 104.84 -15.33 95.08
C GLU A 349 106.36 -15.41 95.28
N ASP A 350 107.15 -14.77 94.43
CA ASP A 350 108.62 -14.67 94.56
C ASP A 350 109.01 -13.98 95.87
N ILE A 351 108.42 -12.81 96.17
CA ILE A 351 108.67 -12.07 97.42
C ILE A 351 108.22 -12.90 98.63
N THR A 352 107.08 -13.58 98.54
CA THR A 352 106.58 -14.43 99.62
C THR A 352 107.52 -15.61 99.86
N THR A 353 108.05 -16.21 98.80
CA THR A 353 109.04 -17.29 98.89
C THR A 353 110.30 -16.80 99.61
N ILE A 354 110.88 -15.68 99.17
CA ILE A 354 112.05 -15.06 99.81
C ILE A 354 111.73 -14.73 101.28
N TYR A 355 110.59 -14.11 101.56
CA TYR A 355 110.17 -13.78 102.92
C TYR A 355 110.06 -15.04 103.80
N THR A 356 109.49 -16.14 103.29
CA THR A 356 109.40 -17.40 104.04
C THR A 356 110.77 -18.01 104.31
N GLU A 357 111.70 -17.93 103.35
CA GLU A 357 113.09 -18.38 103.52
C GLU A 357 113.83 -17.53 104.54
N GLU A 358 113.80 -16.20 104.40
CA GLU A 358 114.41 -15.27 105.35
C GLU A 358 113.82 -15.42 106.75
N LYS A 359 112.50 -15.63 106.84
CA LYS A 359 111.82 -15.89 108.12
C LYS A 359 112.29 -17.19 108.75
N ALA A 360 112.45 -18.26 107.96
CA ALA A 360 113.00 -19.52 108.45
C ALA A 360 114.45 -19.36 108.92
N GLN A 361 115.28 -18.64 108.17
CA GLN A 361 116.66 -18.33 108.56
C GLN A 361 116.71 -17.49 109.84
N LEU A 362 115.84 -16.50 109.98
CA LEU A 362 115.73 -15.70 111.20
C LEU A 362 115.32 -16.57 112.40
N ASP A 363 114.35 -17.46 112.22
CA ASP A 363 113.91 -18.38 113.27
C ASP A 363 115.03 -19.36 113.67
N GLU A 364 115.86 -19.82 112.72
CA GLU A 364 117.08 -20.61 113.00
C GLU A 364 118.12 -19.78 113.78
N LEU A 365 118.40 -18.54 113.34
CA LEU A 365 119.31 -17.64 114.04
C LEU A 365 118.83 -17.34 115.46
N GLN A 366 117.53 -17.12 115.62
CA GLN A 366 116.90 -16.88 116.92
C GLN A 366 117.02 -18.12 117.81
N ALA A 367 116.84 -19.33 117.27
CA ALA A 367 117.07 -20.57 117.99
C ALA A 367 118.53 -20.71 118.45
N ARG A 368 119.50 -20.43 117.56
CA ARG A 368 120.93 -20.41 117.92
C ARG A 368 121.27 -19.32 118.94
N TYR A 369 120.72 -18.12 118.80
CA TYR A 369 120.89 -17.05 119.78
C TYR A 369 120.34 -17.47 121.15
N ASN A 370 119.17 -18.11 121.18
CA ASN A 370 118.58 -18.62 122.42
C ASN A 370 119.43 -19.73 123.06
N GLU A 371 120.04 -20.61 122.25
CA GLU A 371 121.04 -21.57 122.75
C GLU A 371 122.29 -20.89 123.29
N LEU A 372 122.85 -19.94 122.54
CA LEU A 372 124.03 -19.19 122.95
C LEU A 372 123.76 -18.36 124.21
N GLN A 373 122.55 -17.82 124.36
CA GLN A 373 122.09 -17.11 125.56
C GLN A 373 122.03 -18.08 126.75
N LYS A 374 121.49 -19.30 126.57
CA LYS A 374 121.52 -20.34 127.62
C LYS A 374 122.95 -20.74 128.00
N GLU A 375 123.86 -20.83 127.03
CA GLU A 375 125.28 -21.09 127.28
C GLU A 375 125.97 -19.92 127.98
N TYR A 376 125.70 -18.68 127.56
CA TYR A 376 126.20 -17.46 128.21
C TYR A 376 125.72 -17.37 129.66
N ASP A 377 124.42 -17.61 129.89
CA ASP A 377 123.83 -17.64 131.23
C ASP A 377 124.45 -18.77 132.07
N ARG A 378 124.71 -19.95 131.48
CA ARG A 378 125.49 -21.01 132.13
C ARG A 378 126.89 -20.54 132.51
N ILE A 379 127.66 -19.94 131.60
CA ILE A 379 129.03 -19.46 131.84
C ILE A 379 129.05 -18.33 132.89
N MET A 380 128.06 -17.43 132.85
CA MET A 380 127.93 -16.34 133.81
C MET A 380 127.55 -16.87 135.20
N GLU A 381 126.67 -17.87 135.27
CA GLU A 381 126.35 -18.56 136.52
C GLU A 381 127.55 -19.37 137.02
N GLU A 382 128.33 -20.01 136.13
CA GLU A 382 129.58 -20.68 136.45
C GLU A 382 130.62 -19.69 136.98
N ARG A 383 130.76 -18.49 136.38
CA ARG A 383 131.58 -17.39 136.89
C ARG A 383 131.06 -16.84 138.22
N ARG A 384 129.75 -16.84 138.47
CA ARG A 384 129.13 -16.44 139.73
C ARG A 384 129.43 -17.46 140.83
N ILE A 385 129.34 -18.75 140.53
CA ILE A 385 129.69 -19.87 141.40
C ILE A 385 131.20 -19.88 141.69
N ASN A 386 132.05 -19.64 140.68
CA ASN A 386 133.50 -19.61 140.83
C ASN A 386 133.96 -18.36 141.62
N LYS A 387 133.28 -17.20 141.48
CA LYS A 387 133.45 -16.04 142.38
C LYS A 387 133.01 -16.37 143.82
N ARG A 388 131.92 -17.11 144.01
CA ARG A 388 131.48 -17.59 145.34
C ARG A 388 132.47 -18.58 145.96
N SER A 389 133.02 -19.49 145.17
CA SER A 389 134.05 -20.47 145.58
C SER A 389 135.36 -19.77 145.99
N LYS A 390 135.83 -18.81 145.19
CA LYS A 390 137.03 -18.00 145.52
C LYS A 390 136.85 -17.11 146.76
N LEU A 391 135.62 -16.68 147.07
CA LEU A 391 135.29 -15.97 148.31
C LEU A 391 135.23 -16.89 149.54
N LEU A 392 134.93 -18.18 149.35
CA LEU A 392 134.95 -19.20 150.42
C LEU A 392 136.36 -19.76 150.69
N THR A 393 137.32 -19.59 149.77
CA THR A 393 138.76 -19.82 149.98
C THR A 393 139.45 -18.74 150.84
N ARG A 394 138.68 -17.86 151.50
CA ARG A 394 139.22 -16.76 152.32
C ARG A 394 138.60 -16.66 153.71
N ARG A 395 138.00 -17.76 154.21
CA ARG A 395 137.52 -17.86 155.59
C ARG A 395 137.46 -19.32 156.11
N LYS A 396 138.60 -20.02 156.09
CA LYS A 396 139.13 -20.86 157.19
C LYS A 396 140.48 -21.43 156.80
#